data_AF-A0A7Y3DED2-F1
#
_entry.id   AF-A0A7Y3DED2-F1
#
_cell.length_a   1.000
_cell.length_b   1.000
_cell.length_c   1.000
_cell.angle_alpha   90.00
_cell.angle_beta   90.00
_cell.angle_gamma   90.00
#
_symmetry.space_group_name_H-M   'P 1'
#
loop_
_entity.id
_entity.type
_entity.pdbx_description
1 polymer ?
#
loop_
_entity_poly.entity_id
_entity_poly.type
_entity_poly.pdbx_seq_one_letter_code
_entity_poly.pdbx_strand_id
1 'polypeptide(L)'
;MEPRRFRRCLRILVAGAVLLAGPTGCLFMTPHGQPVVVERTTQTDLWDGNGMLVERTADGVHCKVKVRDSIGIVVTRWFECQYVHDRIR
;
A
#
# COMPACT_ATOMS: atom_id res chain seq x y z
N MET A 1 0.55 23.02 62.29
CA MET A 1 1.31 24.24 61.92
C MET A 1 2.01 23.97 60.59
N GLU A 2 1.40 24.42 59.50
CA GLU A 2 2.08 24.71 58.21
C GLU A 2 2.60 26.16 58.29
N PRO A 3 3.65 26.60 57.54
CA PRO A 3 3.77 26.47 56.08
C PRO A 3 5.23 26.18 55.58
N ARG A 4 5.47 25.69 54.36
CA ARG A 4 5.67 26.50 53.14
C ARG A 4 5.49 25.66 51.86
N ARG A 5 4.39 25.96 51.17
CA ARG A 5 4.17 25.74 49.73
C ARG A 5 5.15 26.59 48.92
N PHE A 6 5.83 26.06 47.90
CA PHE A 6 5.93 26.69 46.55
C PHE A 6 6.80 25.88 45.57
N ARG A 7 6.14 25.30 44.56
CA ARG A 7 6.59 24.64 43.30
C ARG A 7 5.81 23.33 43.16
N ARG A 8 4.48 23.32 43.17
CA ARG A 8 3.59 23.76 42.09
C ARG A 8 4.11 23.41 40.69
N CYS A 9 3.37 22.47 40.10
CA CYS A 9 3.03 22.37 38.68
C CYS A 9 4.11 21.84 37.74
N LEU A 10 4.08 20.53 37.47
CA LEU A 10 3.72 20.06 36.12
C LEU A 10 3.61 18.52 36.09
N ARG A 11 2.41 18.06 35.71
CA ARG A 11 2.14 16.78 35.01
C ARG A 11 2.31 15.50 35.84
N ILE A 12 1.38 15.11 36.71
CA ILE A 12 0.15 14.36 36.41
C ILE A 12 -0.06 14.03 34.92
N LEU A 13 -0.27 12.74 34.60
CA LEU A 13 -0.51 12.12 33.29
C LEU A 13 0.77 11.78 32.49
N VAL A 14 1.35 10.61 32.72
CA VAL A 14 1.55 9.57 31.68
C VAL A 14 1.69 8.23 32.41
N ALA A 15 0.57 7.74 32.94
CA ALA A 15 0.37 6.31 33.07
C ALA A 15 0.02 5.79 31.66
N GLY A 16 0.58 4.65 31.28
CA GLY A 16 0.06 3.81 30.20
C GLY A 16 0.45 4.22 28.79
N ALA A 17 1.48 3.58 28.24
CA ALA A 17 1.60 3.22 26.81
C ALA A 17 2.92 2.47 26.55
N VAL A 18 3.23 1.45 27.35
CA VAL A 18 4.28 0.48 27.00
C VAL A 18 3.52 -0.83 26.77
N LEU A 19 3.51 -1.33 25.52
CA LEU A 19 3.09 -2.67 25.04
C LEU A 19 2.10 -2.72 23.85
N LEU A 20 2.05 -1.75 22.95
CA LEU A 20 1.36 -1.95 21.65
C LEU A 20 2.07 -1.23 20.50
N ALA A 21 3.11 -1.85 19.94
CA ALA A 21 3.55 -1.61 18.55
C ALA A 21 4.61 -2.65 18.15
N GLY A 22 4.15 -3.85 17.78
CA GLY A 22 4.98 -4.80 17.04
C GLY A 22 5.39 -4.22 15.68
N PRO A 23 6.57 -4.56 15.15
CA PRO A 23 7.06 -4.00 13.90
C PRO A 23 6.65 -4.88 12.73
N THR A 24 5.43 -4.75 12.19
CA THR A 24 5.09 -5.42 10.92
C THR A 24 3.98 -4.68 10.19
N GLY A 25 4.32 -4.15 9.01
CA GLY A 25 3.33 -3.70 8.04
C GLY A 25 3.35 -2.20 7.76
N CYS A 26 4.52 -1.61 7.51
CA CYS A 26 4.53 -0.41 6.67
C CYS A 26 4.03 -0.80 5.27
N LEU A 27 2.72 -0.72 5.05
CA LEU A 27 2.12 -0.55 3.74
C LEU A 27 2.56 0.83 3.24
N PHE A 28 3.82 0.96 2.83
CA PHE A 28 4.25 2.05 1.97
C PHE A 28 3.59 1.83 0.61
N MET A 29 2.31 2.20 0.49
CA MET A 29 1.73 2.51 -0.81
C MET A 29 2.43 3.78 -1.29
N THR A 30 3.46 3.62 -2.12
CA THR A 30 4.00 4.73 -2.87
C THR A 30 2.87 5.33 -3.73
N PRO A 31 2.72 6.66 -3.80
CA PRO A 31 1.68 7.32 -4.61
C PRO A 31 1.84 7.02 -6.12
N HIS A 32 2.96 6.43 -6.50
CA HIS A 32 3.25 5.88 -7.81
C HIS A 32 3.13 4.35 -7.65
N GLY A 33 2.15 3.74 -8.33
CA GLY A 33 1.96 2.29 -8.30
C GLY A 33 3.24 1.50 -8.60
N GLN A 34 3.24 0.21 -8.34
CA GLN A 34 4.41 -0.64 -8.59
C GLN A 34 4.45 -1.08 -10.06
N PRO A 35 5.57 -0.93 -10.79
CA PRO A 35 5.66 -1.41 -12.16
C PRO A 35 5.56 -2.93 -12.19
N VAL A 36 4.62 -3.44 -12.98
CA VAL A 36 4.31 -4.87 -13.11
C VAL A 36 4.18 -5.27 -14.57
N VAL A 37 4.29 -6.56 -14.82
CA VAL A 37 4.01 -7.21 -16.09
C VAL A 37 2.77 -8.09 -15.91
N VAL A 38 1.76 -7.84 -16.74
CA VAL A 38 0.56 -8.67 -16.85
C VAL A 38 0.81 -9.71 -17.93
N GLU A 39 0.53 -10.98 -17.63
CA GLU A 39 0.72 -12.07 -18.57
C GLU A 39 -0.11 -11.86 -19.84
N ARG A 40 0.55 -11.63 -20.98
CA ARG A 40 -0.11 -11.26 -22.24
C ARG A 40 -1.07 -12.34 -22.75
N THR A 41 -0.84 -13.60 -22.43
CA THR A 41 -1.71 -14.73 -22.80
C THR A 41 -3.13 -14.57 -22.26
N THR A 42 -3.30 -13.82 -21.17
CA THR A 42 -4.60 -13.67 -20.51
C THR A 42 -5.50 -12.62 -21.18
N GLN A 43 -4.95 -11.64 -21.91
CA GLN A 43 -5.74 -10.58 -22.56
C GLN A 43 -5.18 -10.10 -23.89
N THR A 44 -6.03 -10.13 -24.94
CA THR A 44 -5.70 -9.75 -26.31
C THR A 44 -5.65 -8.25 -26.55
N ASP A 45 -6.22 -7.44 -25.65
CA ASP A 45 -6.32 -6.00 -25.80
C ASP A 45 -5.17 -5.23 -25.15
N LEU A 46 -4.14 -5.91 -24.62
CA LEU A 46 -2.94 -5.27 -24.06
C LEU A 46 -1.81 -5.22 -25.09
N TRP A 47 -1.26 -4.03 -25.34
CA TRP A 47 -0.19 -3.84 -26.34
C TRP A 47 1.14 -4.48 -25.93
N ASP A 48 1.61 -4.25 -24.69
CA ASP A 48 2.93 -4.70 -24.22
C ASP A 48 2.89 -5.60 -22.98
N GLY A 49 1.71 -5.83 -22.41
CA GLY A 49 1.58 -6.54 -21.14
C GLY A 49 2.22 -5.79 -19.97
N ASN A 50 2.57 -4.51 -20.11
CA ASN A 50 3.11 -3.73 -19.01
C ASN A 50 1.99 -2.97 -18.29
N GLY A 51 2.17 -2.80 -16.98
CA GLY A 51 1.22 -2.06 -16.16
C GLY A 51 1.83 -1.50 -14.88
N MET A 52 0.97 -0.83 -14.12
CA MET A 52 1.28 -0.32 -12.80
C MET A 52 0.24 -0.87 -11.82
N LEU A 53 0.69 -1.67 -10.85
CA LEU A 53 -0.15 -2.14 -9.76
C LEU A 53 -0.50 -0.95 -8.87
N VAL A 54 -1.78 -0.63 -8.78
CA VAL A 54 -2.28 0.51 -8.00
C VAL A 54 -2.97 0.07 -6.71
N GLU A 55 -3.51 -1.14 -6.68
CA GLU A 55 -4.28 -1.66 -5.56
C GLU A 55 -4.25 -3.20 -5.58
N ARG A 56 -4.31 -3.82 -4.41
CA ARG A 56 -4.51 -5.26 -4.27
C ARG A 56 -5.65 -5.48 -3.28
N THR A 57 -6.53 -6.43 -3.56
CA THR A 57 -7.61 -6.80 -2.65
C THR A 57 -7.04 -7.40 -1.36
N ALA A 58 -7.80 -7.32 -0.26
CA ALA A 58 -7.35 -7.79 1.05
C ALA A 58 -7.10 -9.31 1.10
N ASP A 59 -7.81 -10.07 0.27
CA ASP A 59 -7.64 -11.52 0.09
C ASP A 59 -6.44 -11.87 -0.82
N GLY A 60 -5.83 -10.88 -1.48
CA GLY A 60 -4.70 -11.07 -2.39
C GLY A 60 -5.05 -11.75 -3.72
N VAL A 61 -6.34 -11.94 -4.01
CA VAL A 61 -6.80 -12.63 -5.23
C VAL A 61 -6.75 -11.70 -6.44
N HIS A 62 -7.15 -10.43 -6.27
CA HIS A 62 -7.25 -9.48 -7.36
C HIS A 62 -6.29 -8.30 -7.20
N CYS A 63 -5.67 -7.96 -8.32
CA CYS A 63 -4.70 -6.91 -8.47
C CYS A 63 -5.27 -5.89 -9.45
N LYS A 64 -5.40 -4.64 -9.02
CA LYS A 64 -5.83 -3.53 -9.85
C LYS A 64 -4.60 -2.96 -10.55
N VAL A 65 -4.60 -3.05 -11.86
CA VAL A 65 -3.47 -2.63 -12.67
C VAL A 65 -3.92 -1.55 -13.64
N LYS A 66 -3.15 -0.47 -13.70
CA LYS A 66 -3.23 0.54 -14.74
C LYS A 66 -2.38 0.10 -15.93
N VAL A 67 -3.02 -0.20 -17.05
CA VAL A 67 -2.42 -0.81 -18.25
C VAL A 67 -2.74 0.01 -19.48
N ARG A 68 -1.97 -0.15 -20.56
CA ARG A 68 -2.25 0.46 -21.86
C ARG A 68 -2.92 -0.57 -22.77
N ASP A 69 -4.07 -0.20 -23.34
CA ASP A 69 -4.78 -1.05 -24.29
C ASP A 69 -4.16 -0.98 -25.71
N SER A 70 -4.74 -1.75 -26.63
CA SER A 70 -4.30 -1.86 -28.02
C SER A 70 -4.46 -0.57 -28.84
N ILE A 71 -5.32 0.36 -28.39
CA ILE A 71 -5.53 1.67 -29.02
C ILE A 71 -4.72 2.78 -28.32
N GLY A 72 -3.92 2.44 -27.31
CA GLY A 72 -3.03 3.37 -26.61
C GLY A 72 -3.66 4.11 -25.43
N ILE A 73 -4.89 3.77 -25.05
CA ILE A 73 -5.58 4.37 -23.90
C ILE A 73 -5.12 3.67 -22.63
N VAL A 74 -4.85 4.47 -21.60
CA VAL A 74 -4.49 3.95 -20.28
C VAL A 74 -5.76 3.70 -19.48
N VAL A 75 -6.05 2.43 -19.21
CA VAL A 75 -7.23 1.98 -18.47
C VAL A 75 -6.82 1.33 -17.15
N THR A 76 -7.72 1.30 -16.19
CA THR A 76 -7.51 0.59 -14.92
C THR A 76 -8.43 -0.62 -14.89
N ARG A 77 -7.87 -1.81 -14.70
CA ARG A 77 -8.61 -3.07 -14.67
C ARG A 77 -8.17 -3.94 -13.51
N TRP A 78 -9.07 -4.80 -13.07
CA TRP A 78 -8.76 -5.86 -12.12
C TRP A 78 -8.30 -7.11 -12.87
N PHE A 79 -7.22 -7.71 -12.39
CA PHE A 79 -6.66 -8.96 -12.86
C PHE A 79 -6.49 -9.91 -11.68
N GLU A 80 -6.49 -11.21 -11.91
CA GLU A 80 -6.03 -12.13 -10.86
C GLU A 80 -4.54 -11.89 -10.61
N CYS A 81 -4.15 -11.79 -9.33
CA CYS A 81 -2.77 -11.47 -8.97
C CYS A 81 -1.76 -12.52 -9.45
N GLN A 82 -2.18 -13.75 -9.74
CA GLN A 82 -1.30 -14.79 -10.29
C GLN A 82 -0.76 -14.46 -11.69
N TYR A 83 -1.47 -13.63 -12.46
CA TYR A 83 -1.08 -13.17 -13.79
C TYR A 83 -0.36 -11.83 -13.77
N VAL A 84 -0.09 -11.27 -12.58
CA VAL A 84 0.56 -9.98 -12.39
C VAL A 84 1.91 -10.22 -11.72
N HIS A 85 2.98 -10.02 -12.47
CA HIS A 85 4.35 -10.27 -12.03
C HIS A 85 5.10 -8.97 -11.79
N ASP A 86 6.01 -8.98 -10.83
CA ASP A 86 6.92 -7.87 -10.66
C ASP A 86 7.83 -7.72 -11.88
N ARG A 87 8.05 -6.49 -12.30
CA ARG A 87 9.01 -6.19 -13.36
C ARG A 87 10.41 -6.33 -12.77
N ILE A 88 10.99 -7.52 -12.83
CA ILE A 88 12.38 -7.76 -12.44
C ILE A 88 13.26 -6.84 -13.30
N ARG A 89 14.08 -6.02 -12.63
CA ARG A 89 14.91 -4.98 -13.23
C ARG A 89 16.26 -5.51 -13.69
#